data_AF-A0A8T7D5S6-F1
#
_entry.id   AF-A0A8T7D5S6-F1
#
_cell.length_a   1.000
_cell.length_b   1.000
_cell.length_c   1.000
_cell.angle_alpha   90.00
_cell.angle_beta   90.00
_cell.angle_gamma   90.00
#
_symmetry.space_group_name_H-M   'P 1'
#
loop_
_entity.id
_entity.type
_entity.pdbx_description
1 polymer ?
#
loop_
_entity_poly.entity_id
_entity_poly.type
_entity_poly.pdbx_seq_one_letter_code
_entity_poly.pdbx_strand_id
1 'polypeptide(L)'
;MSAQLLDGKAIAKNILDSLRERVAQLVGAGYPRPGLAVVLVGKDPASQVYVRNKRRACEQTGIRSVAYDLSAEVREHELLSLIDTLNADPGIHGILVQLPLPGHIDSEAIIERIVPTKDVDGFHPYNVGRLALGIACFRPCTPLGIMTLLSNTGEPLKGRDAVVVGHSPIVGRPISLELLAAECTVTICHRETRDLAAKVRGAEILVVSVGKPALIPGAWIREGAIVIDVGINRLESGKIVGDVVFEDARER
;
A
#
# COMPACT_ATOMS: atom_id res chain seq x y z
N MET A 1 13.56 -0.90 27.47
CA MET A 1 14.02 0.23 26.61
C MET A 1 12.86 0.53 25.69
N SER A 2 12.49 1.81 25.49
CA SER A 2 11.36 2.16 24.63
C SER A 2 11.72 2.01 23.15
N ALA A 3 10.82 1.44 22.36
CA ALA A 3 10.99 1.25 20.92
C ALA A 3 11.22 2.56 20.18
N GLN A 4 12.00 2.51 19.10
CA GLN A 4 12.16 3.63 18.17
C GLN A 4 10.93 3.74 17.26
N LEU A 5 10.34 4.92 17.18
CA LEU A 5 9.20 5.15 16.29
C LEU A 5 9.66 5.26 14.82
N LEU A 6 9.04 4.46 13.95
CA LEU A 6 9.15 4.62 12.50
C LEU A 6 8.22 5.73 12.03
N ASP A 7 8.74 6.95 11.91
CA ASP A 7 7.96 8.11 11.50
C ASP A 7 7.71 8.12 9.97
N GLY A 8 6.64 7.43 9.57
CA GLY A 8 6.19 7.40 8.18
C GLY A 8 5.77 8.76 7.63
N LYS A 9 5.41 9.74 8.48
CA LYS A 9 5.07 11.10 8.00
C LYS A 9 6.32 11.85 7.58
N ALA A 10 7.39 11.78 8.38
CA ALA A 10 8.67 12.38 8.05
C ALA A 10 9.26 11.76 6.77
N ILE A 11 9.23 10.43 6.66
CA ILE A 11 9.71 9.71 5.48
C ILE A 11 8.90 10.09 4.23
N ALA A 12 7.56 10.08 4.31
CA ALA A 12 6.71 10.47 3.20
C ALA A 12 6.95 11.93 2.76
N LYS A 13 7.16 12.85 3.71
CA LYS A 13 7.49 14.25 3.40
C LYS A 13 8.79 14.34 2.58
N ASN A 14 9.84 13.64 2.99
CA ASN A 14 11.12 13.64 2.27
C ASN A 14 10.98 13.08 0.86
N ILE A 15 10.19 12.01 0.69
CA ILE A 15 9.90 11.43 -0.63
C ILE A 15 9.17 12.45 -1.52
N LEU A 16 8.15 13.13 -1.00
CA LEU A 16 7.41 14.16 -1.75
C LEU A 16 8.28 15.36 -2.12
N ASP A 17 9.13 15.83 -1.20
CA ASP A 17 10.07 16.93 -1.46
C ASP A 17 11.04 16.57 -2.59
N SER A 18 11.61 15.35 -2.57
CA SER A 18 12.49 14.85 -3.64
C SER A 18 11.74 14.68 -4.98
N LEU A 19 10.52 14.15 -4.96
CA LEU A 19 9.71 14.00 -6.17
C LEU A 19 9.38 15.34 -6.82
N ARG A 20 9.07 16.37 -6.03
CA ARG A 20 8.84 17.73 -6.53
C ARG A 20 10.04 18.26 -7.31
N GLU A 21 11.25 18.08 -6.77
CA GLU A 21 12.48 18.51 -7.44
C GLU A 21 12.69 17.76 -8.76
N ARG A 22 12.48 16.44 -8.77
CA ARG A 22 12.62 15.61 -9.98
C ARG A 22 11.61 16.00 -11.06
N VAL A 23 10.37 16.26 -10.69
CA VAL A 23 9.34 16.72 -11.64
C VAL A 23 9.68 18.10 -12.19
N ALA A 24 10.15 19.02 -11.33
CA ALA A 24 10.59 20.35 -11.77
C ALA A 24 11.77 20.27 -12.76
N GLN A 25 12.74 19.39 -12.52
CA GLN A 25 13.86 19.13 -13.43
C GLN A 25 13.39 18.58 -14.79
N LEU A 26 12.48 17.60 -14.79
CA LEU A 26 11.93 17.04 -16.03
C LEU A 26 11.21 18.10 -16.87
N VAL A 27 10.37 18.91 -16.22
CA VAL A 27 9.65 20.00 -16.89
C VAL A 27 10.60 21.07 -17.40
N GLY A 28 11.61 21.45 -16.59
CA GLY A 28 12.64 22.42 -17.00
C GLY A 28 13.48 21.94 -18.18
N ALA A 29 13.64 20.62 -18.35
CA ALA A 29 14.30 20.01 -19.50
C ALA A 29 13.39 19.85 -20.74
N GLY A 30 12.15 20.35 -20.70
CA GLY A 30 11.21 20.33 -21.83
C GLY A 30 10.34 19.07 -21.92
N TYR A 31 10.40 18.16 -20.95
CA TYR A 31 9.52 16.99 -20.92
C TYR A 31 8.12 17.36 -20.37
N PRO A 32 7.05 16.68 -20.81
CA PRO A 32 5.71 16.90 -20.26
C PRO A 32 5.65 16.47 -18.79
N ARG A 33 4.75 17.13 -18.03
CA ARG A 33 4.45 16.71 -16.65
C ARG A 33 3.94 15.27 -16.63
N PRO A 34 4.37 14.42 -15.67
CA PRO A 34 3.76 13.12 -15.47
C PRO A 34 2.26 13.28 -15.19
N GLY A 35 1.39 12.50 -15.87
CA GLY A 35 -0.04 12.45 -15.61
C GLY A 35 -0.47 11.23 -14.79
N LEU A 36 -1.28 11.46 -13.76
CA LEU A 36 -1.96 10.44 -12.96
C LEU A 36 -3.47 10.60 -13.09
N ALA A 37 -4.16 9.56 -13.56
CA ALA A 37 -5.61 9.46 -13.52
C ALA A 37 -6.05 8.75 -12.24
N VAL A 38 -6.97 9.35 -11.49
CA VAL A 38 -7.56 8.78 -10.27
C VAL A 38 -9.06 8.66 -10.47
N VAL A 39 -9.55 7.43 -10.44
CA VAL A 39 -10.96 7.07 -10.59
C VAL A 39 -11.54 6.68 -9.23
N LEU A 40 -12.61 7.35 -8.84
CA LEU A 40 -13.40 7.07 -7.64
C LEU A 40 -14.83 6.72 -8.06
N VAL A 41 -15.35 5.61 -7.57
CA VAL A 41 -16.74 5.19 -7.81
C VAL A 41 -17.51 5.24 -6.50
N GLY A 42 -18.59 6.02 -6.47
CA GLY A 42 -19.42 6.18 -5.28
C GLY A 42 -18.88 7.20 -4.27
N LYS A 43 -19.29 7.06 -3.01
CA LYS A 43 -19.08 8.08 -1.97
C LYS A 43 -18.58 7.50 -0.64
N ASP A 44 -17.88 6.37 -0.68
CA ASP A 44 -17.30 5.80 0.52
C ASP A 44 -16.38 6.83 1.22
N PRO A 45 -16.66 7.21 2.49
CA PRO A 45 -15.91 8.26 3.17
C PRO A 45 -14.42 7.97 3.33
N ALA A 46 -14.04 6.70 3.52
CA ALA A 46 -12.63 6.32 3.62
C ALA A 46 -11.92 6.52 2.28
N SER A 47 -12.53 6.07 1.18
CA SER A 47 -12.04 6.24 -0.19
C SER A 47 -11.85 7.71 -0.56
N GLN A 48 -12.78 8.59 -0.17
CA GLN A 48 -12.64 10.03 -0.40
C GLN A 48 -11.41 10.65 0.29
N VAL A 49 -11.09 10.21 1.50
CA VAL A 49 -9.88 10.66 2.21
C VAL A 49 -8.62 10.23 1.44
N TYR A 50 -8.55 8.98 0.99
CA TYR A 50 -7.41 8.49 0.22
C TYR A 50 -7.24 9.24 -1.11
N VAL A 51 -8.32 9.41 -1.87
CA VAL A 51 -8.29 10.12 -3.16
C VAL A 51 -7.89 11.58 -2.96
N ARG A 52 -8.42 12.26 -1.95
CA ARG A 52 -8.02 13.63 -1.62
C ARG A 52 -6.52 13.73 -1.31
N ASN A 53 -5.98 12.79 -0.54
CA ASN A 53 -4.55 12.79 -0.22
C ASN A 53 -3.70 12.52 -1.47
N LYS A 54 -4.12 11.62 -2.37
CA LYS A 54 -3.45 11.35 -3.66
C LYS A 54 -3.44 12.59 -4.56
N ARG A 55 -4.55 13.31 -4.66
CA ARG A 55 -4.66 14.58 -5.41
C ARG A 55 -3.71 15.64 -4.84
N ARG A 56 -3.72 15.82 -3.51
CA ARG A 56 -2.82 16.75 -2.81
C ARG A 56 -1.34 16.42 -3.04
N ALA A 57 -0.98 15.13 -3.04
CA ALA A 57 0.38 14.70 -3.32
C ALA A 57 0.81 15.04 -4.75
N CYS A 58 -0.10 14.91 -5.73
CA CYS A 58 0.17 15.34 -7.10
C CYS A 58 0.40 16.85 -7.20
N GLU A 59 -0.45 17.66 -6.56
CA GLU A 59 -0.30 19.11 -6.50
C GLU A 59 1.04 19.51 -5.88
N GLN A 60 1.43 18.88 -4.76
CA GLN A 60 2.68 19.15 -4.06
C GLN A 60 3.93 18.81 -4.88
N THR A 61 3.84 17.79 -5.74
CA THR A 61 4.96 17.28 -6.55
C THR A 61 4.97 17.85 -7.96
N GLY A 62 3.94 18.57 -8.39
CA GLY A 62 3.81 19.09 -9.76
C GLY A 62 3.35 18.04 -10.78
N ILE A 63 2.92 16.86 -10.34
CA ILE A 63 2.30 15.83 -11.18
C ILE A 63 0.91 16.32 -11.62
N ARG A 64 0.57 16.13 -12.91
CA ARG A 64 -0.76 16.43 -13.43
C ARG A 64 -1.74 15.37 -12.91
N SER A 65 -2.65 15.76 -12.02
CA SER A 65 -3.75 14.90 -11.58
C SER A 65 -4.97 15.08 -12.49
N VAL A 66 -5.56 13.97 -12.93
CA VAL A 66 -6.86 13.92 -13.62
C VAL A 66 -7.80 13.08 -12.76
N ALA A 67 -8.97 13.63 -12.43
CA ALA A 67 -9.88 13.03 -11.47
C ALA A 67 -11.20 12.65 -12.14
N TYR A 68 -11.68 11.44 -11.89
CA TYR A 68 -12.97 10.94 -12.33
C TYR A 68 -13.78 10.50 -11.11
N ASP A 69 -14.75 11.31 -10.70
CA ASP A 69 -15.66 11.02 -9.59
C ASP A 69 -16.99 10.51 -10.19
N LEU A 70 -17.14 9.19 -10.24
CA LEU A 70 -18.27 8.49 -10.86
C LEU A 70 -19.35 8.15 -9.82
N SER A 71 -20.60 8.08 -10.29
CA SER A 71 -21.72 7.61 -9.46
C SER A 71 -21.51 6.18 -8.99
N ALA A 72 -22.04 5.82 -7.82
CA ALA A 72 -22.10 4.42 -7.39
C ALA A 72 -22.88 3.55 -8.39
N GLU A 73 -23.83 4.14 -9.12
CA GLU A 73 -24.67 3.46 -10.12
C GLU A 73 -24.00 3.30 -11.50
N VAL A 74 -22.73 3.69 -11.66
CA VAL A 74 -22.03 3.52 -12.93
C VAL A 74 -22.02 2.05 -13.34
N ARG A 75 -22.27 1.78 -14.62
CA ARG A 75 -22.25 0.41 -15.13
C ARG A 75 -20.81 -0.01 -15.40
N GLU A 76 -20.53 -1.29 -15.21
CA GLU A 76 -19.19 -1.85 -15.39
C GLU A 76 -18.59 -1.54 -16.77
N HIS A 77 -19.37 -1.67 -17.85
CA HIS A 77 -18.90 -1.37 -19.20
C HIS A 77 -18.52 0.09 -19.41
N GLU A 78 -19.16 1.04 -18.71
CA GLU A 78 -18.82 2.46 -18.77
C GLU A 78 -17.48 2.71 -18.09
N LEU A 79 -17.24 2.05 -16.95
CA LEU A 79 -15.95 2.09 -16.25
C LEU A 79 -14.84 1.46 -17.10
N LEU A 80 -15.06 0.28 -17.68
CA LEU A 80 -14.11 -0.36 -18.59
C LEU A 80 -13.76 0.55 -19.78
N SER A 81 -14.75 1.20 -20.38
CA SER A 81 -14.54 2.15 -21.50
C SER A 81 -13.71 3.37 -21.08
N LEU A 82 -13.90 3.86 -19.86
CA LEU A 82 -13.05 4.91 -19.30
C LEU A 82 -11.61 4.42 -19.13
N ILE A 83 -11.40 3.22 -18.59
CA ILE A 83 -10.04 2.65 -18.45
C ILE A 83 -9.38 2.49 -19.83
N ASP A 84 -10.10 2.04 -20.85
CA ASP A 84 -9.60 1.95 -22.23
C ASP A 84 -9.16 3.32 -22.77
N THR A 85 -9.94 4.36 -22.52
CA THR A 85 -9.60 5.74 -22.88
C THR A 85 -8.32 6.20 -22.19
N LEU A 86 -8.17 5.93 -20.89
CA LEU A 86 -6.99 6.29 -20.11
C LEU A 86 -5.75 5.48 -20.50
N ASN A 87 -5.93 4.22 -20.88
CA ASN A 87 -4.87 3.37 -21.42
C ASN A 87 -4.33 3.94 -22.74
N ALA A 88 -5.21 4.45 -23.60
CA ALA A 88 -4.81 5.04 -24.88
C ALA A 88 -4.23 6.46 -24.77
N ASP A 89 -4.52 7.21 -23.70
CA ASP A 89 -4.04 8.60 -23.53
C ASP A 89 -2.52 8.66 -23.25
N PRO A 90 -1.69 9.20 -24.17
CA PRO A 90 -0.24 9.32 -23.97
C PRO A 90 0.13 10.33 -22.88
N GLY A 91 -0.79 11.21 -22.46
CA GLY A 91 -0.62 12.15 -21.36
C GLY A 91 -0.94 11.57 -19.98
N ILE A 92 -1.33 10.31 -19.90
CA ILE A 92 -1.56 9.55 -18.66
C ILE A 92 -0.50 8.47 -18.54
N HIS A 93 0.30 8.52 -17.47
CA HIS A 93 1.36 7.55 -17.20
C HIS A 93 0.99 6.61 -16.05
N GLY A 94 -0.02 6.97 -15.26
CA GLY A 94 -0.54 6.13 -14.19
C GLY A 94 -2.05 6.20 -14.11
N ILE A 95 -2.68 5.06 -13.84
CA ILE A 95 -4.11 4.91 -13.61
C ILE A 95 -4.28 4.27 -12.25
N LEU A 96 -5.14 4.86 -11.43
CA LEU A 96 -5.52 4.33 -10.14
C LEU A 96 -7.03 4.29 -10.03
N VAL A 97 -7.57 3.10 -9.76
CA VAL A 97 -8.99 2.92 -9.42
C VAL A 97 -9.09 2.68 -7.92
N GLN A 98 -9.78 3.57 -7.21
CA GLN A 98 -9.90 3.48 -5.76
C GLN A 98 -10.88 2.36 -5.37
N LEU A 99 -10.41 1.41 -4.58
CA LEU A 99 -11.19 0.33 -3.98
C LEU A 99 -11.73 0.73 -2.59
N PRO A 100 -12.84 0.10 -2.12
CA PRO A 100 -13.66 -0.89 -2.82
C PRO A 100 -14.56 -0.28 -3.89
N LEU A 101 -14.86 -1.05 -4.94
CA LEU A 101 -15.90 -0.71 -5.92
C LEU A 101 -17.28 -1.19 -5.44
N PRO A 102 -18.38 -0.63 -5.97
CA PRO A 102 -19.72 -1.17 -5.77
C PRO A 102 -19.82 -2.66 -6.10
N GLY A 103 -20.64 -3.40 -5.35
CA GLY A 103 -20.70 -4.87 -5.45
C GLY A 103 -21.20 -5.44 -6.79
N HIS A 104 -21.77 -4.61 -7.66
CA HIS A 104 -22.16 -5.00 -9.02
C HIS A 104 -21.05 -4.83 -10.07
N ILE A 105 -19.86 -4.37 -9.65
CA ILE A 105 -18.69 -4.20 -10.51
C ILE A 105 -17.63 -5.24 -10.12
N ASP A 106 -17.17 -6.02 -11.09
CA ASP A 106 -16.04 -6.92 -10.92
C ASP A 106 -14.73 -6.11 -10.82
N SER A 107 -14.21 -5.99 -9.60
CA SER A 107 -12.98 -5.26 -9.35
C SER A 107 -11.76 -5.89 -10.02
N GLU A 108 -11.74 -7.22 -10.19
CA GLU A 108 -10.63 -7.92 -10.84
C GLU A 108 -10.61 -7.58 -12.33
N ALA A 109 -11.76 -7.62 -13.00
CA ALA A 109 -11.90 -7.21 -14.39
C ALA A 109 -11.46 -5.75 -14.63
N ILE A 110 -11.78 -4.84 -13.70
CA ILE A 110 -11.34 -3.44 -13.80
C ILE A 110 -9.82 -3.30 -13.63
N ILE A 111 -9.23 -4.00 -12.65
CA ILE A 111 -7.78 -3.95 -12.39
C ILE A 111 -7.01 -4.54 -13.58
N GLU A 112 -7.43 -5.70 -14.10
CA GLU A 112 -6.81 -6.34 -15.26
C GLU A 112 -6.97 -5.52 -16.55
N ARG A 113 -7.96 -4.63 -16.62
CA ARG A 113 -8.10 -3.77 -17.79
C ARG A 113 -7.04 -2.68 -17.85
N ILE A 114 -6.46 -2.26 -16.73
CA ILE A 114 -5.40 -1.25 -16.70
C ILE A 114 -4.15 -1.85 -17.35
N VAL A 115 -3.56 -1.21 -18.37
CA VAL A 115 -2.32 -1.76 -18.94
C VAL A 115 -1.22 -1.82 -17.87
N PRO A 116 -0.43 -2.91 -17.78
CA PRO A 116 0.52 -3.08 -16.67
C PRO A 116 1.54 -1.94 -16.51
N THR A 117 1.86 -1.25 -17.60
CA THR A 117 2.77 -0.09 -17.64
C THR A 117 2.15 1.21 -17.14
N LYS A 118 0.84 1.22 -16.84
CA LYS A 118 0.12 2.33 -16.20
C LYS A 118 -0.51 1.92 -14.86
N ASP A 119 -0.41 0.67 -14.44
CA ASP A 119 -0.86 0.19 -13.14
C ASP A 119 0.09 0.64 -12.03
N VAL A 120 -0.04 1.91 -11.64
CA VAL A 120 0.80 2.51 -10.60
C VAL A 120 0.43 2.07 -9.18
N ASP A 121 -0.73 1.43 -8.99
CA ASP A 121 -1.10 0.82 -7.71
C ASP A 121 -0.51 -0.60 -7.55
N GLY A 122 -0.06 -1.21 -8.65
CA GLY A 122 0.72 -2.45 -8.68
C GLY A 122 -0.09 -3.73 -8.52
N PHE A 123 -1.42 -3.66 -8.63
CA PHE A 123 -2.31 -4.79 -8.39
C PHE A 123 -2.61 -5.64 -9.62
N HIS A 124 -2.22 -5.19 -10.81
CA HIS A 124 -2.39 -5.99 -12.02
C HIS A 124 -1.65 -7.33 -11.86
N PRO A 125 -2.28 -8.48 -12.14
CA PRO A 125 -1.66 -9.81 -11.94
C PRO A 125 -0.30 -9.96 -12.63
N TYR A 126 -0.12 -9.36 -13.81
CA TYR A 126 1.20 -9.23 -14.45
C TYR A 126 2.27 -8.61 -13.53
N ASN A 127 1.99 -7.48 -12.88
CA ASN A 127 2.95 -6.80 -12.00
C ASN A 127 3.22 -7.62 -10.72
N VAL A 128 2.18 -8.21 -10.13
CA VAL A 128 2.32 -9.12 -8.98
C VAL A 128 3.11 -10.38 -9.35
N GLY A 129 2.88 -10.95 -10.52
CA GLY A 129 3.64 -12.09 -11.05
C GLY A 129 5.10 -11.74 -11.27
N ARG A 130 5.40 -10.55 -11.81
CA ARG A 130 6.78 -10.05 -11.93
C ARG A 130 7.46 -9.85 -10.59
N LEU A 131 6.72 -9.38 -9.58
CA LEU A 131 7.21 -9.33 -8.20
C LEU A 131 7.56 -10.72 -7.67
N ALA A 132 6.69 -11.70 -7.87
CA ALA A 132 6.93 -13.09 -7.46
C ALA A 132 8.18 -13.70 -8.13
N LEU A 133 8.49 -13.27 -9.36
CA LEU A 133 9.67 -13.69 -10.11
C LEU A 133 10.95 -12.89 -9.78
N GLY A 134 10.88 -11.91 -8.86
CA GLY A 134 12.02 -11.06 -8.50
C GLY A 134 12.41 -10.03 -9.58
N ILE A 135 11.54 -9.77 -10.55
CA ILE A 135 11.77 -8.84 -11.69
C ILE A 135 10.71 -7.75 -11.75
N ALA A 136 10.31 -7.26 -10.57
CA ALA A 136 9.24 -6.30 -10.38
C ALA A 136 9.39 -5.03 -11.23
N CYS A 137 8.26 -4.48 -11.67
CA CYS A 137 8.17 -3.15 -12.27
C CYS A 137 7.41 -2.24 -11.30
N PHE A 138 6.12 -1.99 -11.55
CA PHE A 138 5.26 -1.45 -10.51
C PHE A 138 5.04 -2.49 -9.42
N ARG A 139 5.06 -2.03 -8.18
CA ARG A 139 4.93 -2.82 -6.97
C ARG A 139 3.74 -2.29 -6.18
N PRO A 140 2.93 -3.15 -5.55
CA PRO A 140 1.87 -2.74 -4.65
C PRO A 140 2.30 -1.63 -3.67
N CYS A 141 1.58 -0.51 -3.66
CA CYS A 141 2.01 0.71 -2.98
C CYS A 141 2.26 0.52 -1.48
N THR A 142 1.32 -0.12 -0.77
CA THR A 142 1.45 -0.33 0.69
C THR A 142 2.63 -1.25 1.01
N PRO A 143 2.79 -2.44 0.40
CA PRO A 143 3.99 -3.26 0.54
C PRO A 143 5.30 -2.53 0.26
N LEU A 144 5.37 -1.76 -0.83
CA LEU A 144 6.56 -0.96 -1.13
C LEU A 144 6.83 0.12 -0.07
N GLY A 145 5.77 0.75 0.44
CA GLY A 145 5.86 1.68 1.57
C GLY A 145 6.44 1.02 2.82
N ILE A 146 6.00 -0.20 3.13
CA ILE A 146 6.55 -0.98 4.25
C ILE A 146 8.04 -1.26 4.03
N MET A 147 8.44 -1.72 2.84
CA MET A 147 9.86 -1.95 2.54
C MET A 147 10.69 -0.66 2.64
N THR A 148 10.09 0.49 2.31
CA THR A 148 10.72 1.80 2.46
C THR A 148 10.88 2.17 3.94
N LEU A 149 9.90 1.89 4.79
CA LEU A 149 10.02 2.07 6.24
C LEU A 149 11.12 1.17 6.82
N LEU A 150 11.12 -0.10 6.43
CA LEU A 150 12.11 -1.08 6.88
C LEU A 150 13.52 -0.66 6.46
N SER A 151 13.74 -0.18 5.23
CA SER A 151 15.06 0.27 4.80
C SER A 151 15.57 1.50 5.56
N ASN A 152 14.66 2.36 6.04
CA ASN A 152 15.00 3.54 6.86
C ASN A 152 15.41 3.18 8.31
N THR A 153 15.27 1.92 8.73
CA THR A 153 15.80 1.46 10.03
C THR A 153 17.33 1.36 10.03
N GLY A 154 17.95 1.19 8.85
CA GLY A 154 19.37 0.85 8.73
C GLY A 154 19.72 -0.60 9.08
N GLU A 155 18.73 -1.41 9.47
CA GLU A 155 18.90 -2.81 9.85
C GLU A 155 18.90 -3.73 8.61
N PRO A 156 19.80 -4.73 8.55
CA PRO A 156 19.81 -5.68 7.44
C PRO A 156 18.59 -6.61 7.51
N LEU A 157 17.86 -6.75 6.40
CA LEU A 157 16.68 -7.62 6.31
C LEU A 157 17.03 -9.08 6.00
N LYS A 158 18.11 -9.30 5.25
CA LYS A 158 18.56 -10.62 4.79
C LYS A 158 18.66 -11.61 5.95
N GLY A 159 18.01 -12.77 5.79
CA GLY A 159 18.04 -13.87 6.74
C GLY A 159 17.13 -13.72 7.96
N ARG A 160 16.45 -12.57 8.13
CA ARG A 160 15.54 -12.36 9.27
C ARG A 160 14.25 -13.16 9.14
N ASP A 161 13.71 -13.56 10.28
CA ASP A 161 12.39 -14.19 10.36
C ASP A 161 11.29 -13.12 10.32
N ALA A 162 10.63 -13.00 9.17
CA ALA A 162 9.51 -12.10 8.97
C ALA A 162 8.17 -12.85 9.06
N VAL A 163 7.26 -12.35 9.90
CA VAL A 163 5.91 -12.89 10.06
C VAL A 163 4.90 -11.86 9.59
N VAL A 164 4.06 -12.26 8.63
CA VAL A 164 2.98 -11.44 8.10
C VAL A 164 1.66 -11.98 8.62
N VAL A 165 0.92 -11.21 9.40
CA VAL A 165 -0.42 -11.56 9.89
C VAL A 165 -1.46 -10.89 9.01
N GLY A 166 -2.09 -11.68 8.13
CA GLY A 166 -3.00 -11.22 7.08
C GLY A 166 -2.49 -11.63 5.70
N HIS A 167 -3.41 -12.04 4.82
CA HIS A 167 -3.07 -12.53 3.47
C HIS A 167 -3.90 -11.85 2.37
N SER A 168 -4.34 -10.61 2.62
CA SER A 168 -5.14 -9.88 1.64
C SER A 168 -4.38 -9.74 0.30
N PRO A 169 -5.09 -9.73 -0.84
CA PRO A 169 -4.46 -9.52 -2.15
C PRO A 169 -3.68 -8.21 -2.26
N ILE A 170 -4.11 -7.17 -1.54
CA ILE A 170 -3.56 -5.81 -1.65
C ILE A 170 -2.41 -5.51 -0.68
N VAL A 171 -2.26 -6.28 0.41
CA VAL A 171 -1.19 -6.06 1.40
C VAL A 171 -0.49 -7.37 1.73
N GLY A 172 -1.18 -8.31 2.38
CA GLY A 172 -0.54 -9.47 3.01
C GLY A 172 0.23 -10.39 2.06
N ARG A 173 -0.38 -10.74 0.92
CA ARG A 173 0.32 -11.51 -0.13
C ARG A 173 1.51 -10.75 -0.72
N PRO A 174 1.36 -9.52 -1.24
CA PRO A 174 2.48 -8.83 -1.86
C PRO A 174 3.60 -8.42 -0.90
N ILE A 175 3.33 -8.03 0.35
CA ILE A 175 4.42 -7.77 1.32
C ILE A 175 5.22 -9.03 1.63
N SER A 176 4.58 -10.20 1.63
CA SER A 176 5.28 -11.48 1.77
C SER A 176 6.26 -11.72 0.62
N LEU A 177 5.89 -11.35 -0.61
CA LEU A 177 6.76 -11.45 -1.78
C LEU A 177 7.90 -10.42 -1.74
N GLU A 178 7.64 -9.17 -1.32
CA GLU A 178 8.67 -8.15 -1.14
C GLU A 178 9.71 -8.56 -0.08
N LEU A 179 9.25 -9.10 1.05
CA LEU A 179 10.12 -9.60 2.12
C LEU A 179 10.95 -10.80 1.65
N LEU A 180 10.35 -11.71 0.88
CA LEU A 180 11.06 -12.83 0.27
C LEU A 180 12.12 -12.34 -0.73
N ALA A 181 11.80 -11.34 -1.55
CA ALA A 181 12.74 -10.72 -2.47
C ALA A 181 13.88 -9.98 -1.75
N ALA A 182 13.64 -9.51 -0.53
CA ALA A 182 14.66 -8.97 0.38
C ALA A 182 15.41 -10.06 1.17
N GLU A 183 15.27 -11.33 0.78
CA GLU A 183 15.94 -12.49 1.36
C GLU A 183 15.59 -12.78 2.84
N CYS A 184 14.39 -12.39 3.29
CA CYS A 184 13.84 -12.81 4.59
C CYS A 184 13.31 -14.25 4.53
N THR A 185 13.30 -14.94 5.68
CA THR A 185 12.45 -16.13 5.88
C THR A 185 11.04 -15.64 6.18
N VAL A 186 10.05 -16.01 5.36
CA VAL A 186 8.69 -15.45 5.46
C VAL A 186 7.67 -16.49 5.93
N THR A 187 6.97 -16.19 7.02
CA THR A 187 5.79 -16.94 7.49
C THR A 187 4.52 -16.11 7.30
N ILE A 188 3.55 -16.64 6.54
CA ILE A 188 2.27 -15.98 6.31
C ILE A 188 1.21 -16.60 7.22
N CYS A 189 0.59 -15.77 8.04
CA CYS A 189 -0.43 -16.13 9.01
C CYS A 189 -1.80 -15.55 8.62
N HIS A 190 -2.87 -16.23 9.03
CA HIS A 190 -4.25 -15.86 8.74
C HIS A 190 -5.20 -16.40 9.82
N ARG A 191 -6.50 -16.17 9.65
CA ARG A 191 -7.53 -16.52 10.65
C ARG A 191 -7.59 -18.00 11.05
N GLU A 192 -7.07 -18.89 10.21
CA GLU A 192 -7.04 -20.35 10.47
C GLU A 192 -5.68 -20.82 11.00
N THR A 193 -4.72 -19.92 11.18
CA THR A 193 -3.39 -20.25 11.70
C THR A 193 -3.50 -20.76 13.13
N ARG A 194 -3.05 -21.99 13.35
CA ARG A 194 -2.94 -22.58 14.68
C ARG A 194 -1.77 -21.96 15.43
N ASP A 195 -1.99 -21.64 16.70
CA ASP A 195 -1.00 -21.02 17.60
C ASP A 195 -0.32 -19.77 16.98
N LEU A 196 -1.15 -18.81 16.58
CA LEU A 196 -0.69 -17.52 16.05
C LEU A 196 0.30 -16.84 17.00
N ALA A 197 0.08 -16.94 18.31
CA ALA A 197 0.93 -16.34 19.33
C ALA A 197 2.37 -16.86 19.26
N ALA A 198 2.58 -18.17 19.07
CA ALA A 198 3.92 -18.73 18.91
C ALA A 198 4.61 -18.23 17.62
N LYS A 199 3.86 -18.05 16.54
CA LYS A 199 4.41 -17.49 15.29
C LYS A 199 4.84 -16.04 15.48
N VAL A 200 4.00 -15.21 16.09
CA VAL A 200 4.31 -13.81 16.37
C VAL A 200 5.53 -13.67 17.30
N ARG A 201 5.67 -14.54 18.31
CA ARG A 201 6.85 -14.55 19.20
C ARG A 201 8.17 -14.87 18.50
N GLY A 202 8.14 -15.53 17.35
CA GLY A 202 9.34 -15.82 16.55
C GLY A 202 9.77 -14.65 15.66
N ALA A 203 8.89 -13.68 15.41
CA ALA A 203 9.08 -12.65 14.41
C ALA A 203 10.17 -11.64 14.80
N GLU A 204 11.18 -11.49 13.96
CA GLU A 204 12.13 -10.35 14.00
C GLU A 204 11.58 -9.15 13.25
N ILE A 205 10.75 -9.40 12.23
CA ILE A 205 9.93 -8.41 11.54
C ILE A 205 8.48 -8.90 11.60
N LEU A 206 7.60 -8.12 12.22
CA LEU A 206 6.18 -8.40 12.30
C LEU A 206 5.40 -7.40 11.45
N VAL A 207 4.67 -7.87 10.43
CA VAL A 207 3.75 -7.06 9.65
C VAL A 207 2.32 -7.50 9.96
N VAL A 208 1.45 -6.58 10.39
CA VAL A 208 0.05 -6.88 10.75
C VAL A 208 -0.88 -6.10 9.84
N SER A 209 -1.74 -6.80 9.09
CA SER A 209 -2.65 -6.20 8.10
C SER A 209 -4.00 -6.92 8.07
N VAL A 210 -4.69 -6.93 9.21
CA VAL A 210 -5.95 -7.68 9.41
C VAL A 210 -7.18 -6.76 9.50
N GLY A 211 -7.00 -5.46 9.77
CA GLY A 211 -8.11 -4.52 9.93
C GLY A 211 -8.99 -4.86 11.12
N LYS A 212 -8.36 -5.23 12.24
CA LYS A 212 -9.03 -5.59 13.49
C LYS A 212 -8.33 -4.90 14.66
N PRO A 213 -8.98 -3.93 15.33
CA PRO A 213 -8.37 -3.21 16.45
C PRO A 213 -7.76 -4.15 17.49
N ALA A 214 -6.52 -3.90 17.87
CA ALA A 214 -5.87 -4.55 19.01
C ALA A 214 -5.88 -6.10 18.96
N LEU A 215 -5.87 -6.71 17.76
CA LEU A 215 -5.80 -8.16 17.60
C LEU A 215 -4.50 -8.75 18.16
N ILE A 216 -3.38 -8.03 18.02
CA ILE A 216 -2.07 -8.50 18.46
C ILE A 216 -1.69 -7.82 19.80
N PRO A 217 -1.69 -8.58 20.91
CA PRO A 217 -1.21 -8.08 22.21
C PRO A 217 0.30 -7.85 22.19
N GLY A 218 0.79 -6.83 22.89
CA GLY A 218 2.23 -6.56 22.97
C GLY A 218 3.04 -7.71 23.59
N ALA A 219 2.44 -8.49 24.49
CA ALA A 219 3.07 -9.68 25.09
C ALA A 219 3.41 -10.79 24.08
N TRP A 220 2.83 -10.78 22.87
CA TRP A 220 3.19 -11.73 21.82
C TRP A 220 4.43 -11.31 21.04
N ILE A 221 4.78 -10.02 21.09
CA ILE A 221 5.85 -9.43 20.29
C ILE A 221 7.20 -9.79 20.91
N ARG A 222 8.12 -10.24 20.07
CA ARG A 222 9.51 -10.51 20.45
C ARG A 222 10.22 -9.22 20.84
N GLU A 223 11.08 -9.29 21.85
CA GLU A 223 11.90 -8.13 22.24
C GLU A 223 12.86 -7.73 21.11
N GLY A 224 12.94 -6.43 20.83
CA GLY A 224 13.74 -5.88 19.72
C GLY A 224 13.18 -6.15 18.31
N ALA A 225 11.95 -6.64 18.18
CA ALA A 225 11.33 -6.83 16.86
C ALA A 225 10.96 -5.51 16.18
N ILE A 226 11.05 -5.48 14.86
CA ILE A 226 10.50 -4.38 14.06
C ILE A 226 9.02 -4.67 13.82
N VAL A 227 8.13 -3.78 14.27
CA VAL A 227 6.68 -3.95 14.16
C VAL A 227 6.11 -2.94 13.17
N ILE A 228 5.44 -3.45 12.13
CA ILE A 228 4.72 -2.68 11.12
C ILE A 228 3.23 -2.96 11.26
N ASP A 229 2.50 -1.98 11.77
CA ASP A 229 1.04 -2.02 11.90
C ASP A 229 0.39 -1.29 10.72
N VAL A 230 -0.26 -2.06 9.85
CA VAL A 230 -0.96 -1.56 8.65
C VAL A 230 -2.42 -1.21 8.97
N GLY A 231 -2.91 -1.59 10.16
CA GLY A 231 -4.29 -1.35 10.58
C GLY A 231 -4.63 0.13 10.66
N ILE A 232 -5.74 0.52 10.04
CA ILE A 232 -6.32 1.87 10.18
C ILE A 232 -7.79 1.68 10.55
N ASN A 233 -8.03 1.43 11.83
CA ASN A 233 -9.35 1.15 12.35
C ASN A 233 -9.93 2.39 13.02
N ARG A 234 -11.10 2.84 12.57
CA ARG A 234 -11.82 3.96 13.19
C ARG A 234 -12.76 3.42 14.26
N LEU A 235 -12.52 3.79 15.52
CA LEU A 235 -13.39 3.46 16.64
C LEU A 235 -14.63 4.36 16.65
N GLU A 236 -15.64 3.96 17.42
CA GLU A 236 -16.86 4.76 17.64
C GLU A 236 -16.56 6.15 18.22
N SER A 237 -15.49 6.27 19.02
CA SER A 237 -14.98 7.54 19.54
C SER A 237 -14.38 8.46 18.47
N GLY A 238 -14.26 8.00 17.22
CA GLY A 238 -13.59 8.69 16.13
C GLY A 238 -12.06 8.53 16.12
N LYS A 239 -11.46 7.98 17.19
CA LYS A 239 -10.03 7.68 17.27
C LYS A 239 -9.64 6.61 16.25
N ILE A 240 -8.48 6.80 15.61
CA ILE A 240 -7.88 5.81 14.73
C ILE A 240 -6.88 4.99 15.54
N VAL A 241 -6.97 3.66 15.46
CA VAL A 241 -6.06 2.71 16.10
C VAL A 241 -5.62 1.64 15.10
N GLY A 242 -4.46 1.04 15.37
CA GLY A 242 -3.94 -0.05 14.57
C GLY A 242 -4.48 -1.42 14.97
N ASP A 243 -3.91 -2.46 14.36
CA ASP A 243 -4.20 -3.87 14.66
C ASP A 243 -3.40 -4.40 15.86
N VAL A 244 -2.39 -3.65 16.30
CA VAL A 244 -1.50 -3.98 17.43
C VAL A 244 -1.83 -3.11 18.65
N VAL A 245 -1.71 -3.68 19.85
CA VAL A 245 -1.77 -2.91 21.10
C VAL A 245 -0.49 -2.08 21.26
N PHE A 246 -0.51 -0.85 20.72
CA PHE A 246 0.68 0.01 20.59
C PHE A 246 1.41 0.27 21.92
N GLU A 247 0.68 0.58 23.00
CA GLU A 247 1.30 0.93 24.29
C GLU A 247 2.11 -0.23 24.87
N ASP A 248 1.62 -1.46 24.73
CA ASP A 248 2.36 -2.65 25.18
C ASP A 248 3.50 -2.99 24.21
N ALA A 249 3.26 -2.83 22.91
CA ALA A 249 4.22 -3.16 21.87
C ALA A 249 5.47 -2.27 21.91
N ARG A 250 5.33 -0.98 22.22
CA ARG A 250 6.47 -0.04 22.26
C ARG A 250 7.45 -0.29 23.42
N GLU A 251 7.08 -1.12 24.39
CA GLU A 251 7.92 -1.47 25.53
C GLU A 251 8.71 -2.77 25.30
N ARG A 252 8.55 -3.40 24.12
CA ARG A 252 9.24 -4.61 23.66
C ARG A 252 10.44 -4.24 22.79
#